data_AF-A0A920YRN8-F1
#
_entry.id   AF-A0A920YRN8-F1
#
_cell.length_a   1.000
_cell.length_b   1.000
_cell.length_c   1.000
_cell.angle_alpha   90.00
_cell.angle_beta   90.00
_cell.angle_gamma   90.00
#
_symmetry.space_group_name_H-M   'P 1'
#
loop_
_entity.id
_entity.type
_entity.pdbx_description
1 polymer ?
#
loop_
_entity_poly.entity_id
_entity_poly.type
_entity_poly.pdbx_seq_one_letter_code
_entity_poly.pdbx_strand_id
1 'polypeptide(L)'
;MNIIDANFFRFIGLKRGSASKERDSIAEESGALIKEKGSVTNDRRSATEKRASETNIRHSEIKERSSLLNERGSVTVEAAIALPIFICLIVSVVFLVKVVYVHEMIQHAIDETANQIADLGYIFYVSGAGEIHDSIRDGLDSKAELFKRHSDDIIDALDDLDNIEKADEAVDTITDVAEEILENPLEELKSIGSYIAGGAFNDIKTQLILPLVKQNIKKYLNAEKTADIDNKLLGLNIENGFDGLDFSKSNFFKNQNNDIEIVVKYRMSLALPVKLLPDITIVQRACARAWTMGSGTSNKEDASDNEEDIWSLDNFSRGKKLREIFGANLPFNFPVIASFKDGVATMIKSMDLTASTYQTAGVVREKLYSYIDELADFQGQENPWGRDRIVIKNDDIKQKQLVLIIPGNTIQAEVEEELHRCINYANSRGIIMTIEKYGMKKID
;
A
#
# COMPACT_ATOMS: atom_id res chain seq x y z
N MET A 1 60.42 115.45 -103.47
CA MET A 1 61.45 114.43 -103.75
C MET A 1 61.56 113.56 -102.50
N ASN A 2 61.33 112.25 -102.65
CA ASN A 2 61.29 111.22 -101.61
C ASN A 2 62.58 111.16 -100.77
N ILE A 3 62.47 110.73 -99.51
CA ILE A 3 63.08 109.50 -98.98
C ILE A 3 62.43 109.21 -97.62
N ILE A 4 61.71 108.10 -97.58
CA ILE A 4 61.11 107.47 -96.40
C ILE A 4 62.23 106.76 -95.65
N ASP A 5 62.48 107.12 -94.39
CA ASP A 5 63.51 106.45 -93.59
C ASP A 5 62.97 105.12 -93.03
N ALA A 6 63.43 104.03 -93.67
CA ALA A 6 63.04 102.65 -93.45
C ALA A 6 63.46 102.06 -92.08
N ASN A 7 64.01 102.86 -91.18
CA ASN A 7 64.52 102.39 -89.88
C ASN A 7 63.47 102.31 -88.77
N PHE A 8 62.33 103.03 -88.86
CA PHE A 8 61.29 102.99 -87.81
C PHE A 8 60.45 101.70 -87.84
N PHE A 9 60.13 101.18 -89.03
CA PHE A 9 59.35 99.93 -89.18
C PHE A 9 60.15 98.68 -88.80
N ARG A 10 61.48 98.68 -88.94
CA ARG A 10 62.34 97.55 -88.56
C ARG A 10 62.38 97.35 -87.03
N PHE A 11 62.32 98.44 -86.26
CA PHE A 11 62.31 98.39 -84.79
C PHE A 11 60.98 97.87 -84.21
N ILE A 12 59.84 98.23 -84.82
CA ILE A 12 58.52 97.73 -84.41
C ILE A 12 58.33 96.26 -84.82
N GLY A 13 58.87 95.83 -85.97
CA GLY A 13 58.86 94.42 -86.40
C GLY A 13 59.69 93.50 -85.50
N LEU A 14 60.88 93.94 -85.08
CA LEU A 14 61.73 93.19 -84.14
C LEU A 14 61.12 93.09 -82.73
N LYS A 15 60.44 94.13 -82.25
CA LYS A 15 59.72 94.08 -80.96
C LYS A 15 58.48 93.17 -80.99
N ARG A 16 57.75 93.10 -82.11
CA ARG A 16 56.60 92.19 -82.27
C ARG A 16 57.01 90.71 -82.38
N GLY A 17 58.13 90.40 -83.04
CA GLY A 17 58.66 89.03 -83.12
C GLY A 17 59.23 88.51 -81.79
N SER A 18 59.83 89.39 -80.97
CA SER A 18 60.27 89.04 -79.61
C SER A 18 59.08 88.79 -78.68
N ALA A 19 58.03 89.62 -78.77
CA ALA A 19 56.83 89.47 -77.95
C ALA A 19 55.95 88.26 -78.33
N SER A 20 55.99 87.76 -79.57
CA SER A 20 55.28 86.53 -79.95
C SER A 20 56.02 85.29 -79.43
N LYS A 21 57.36 85.24 -79.56
CA LYS A 21 58.16 84.15 -79.00
C LYS A 21 58.02 84.02 -77.48
N GLU A 22 57.95 85.16 -76.78
CA GLU A 22 57.76 85.19 -75.33
C GLU A 22 56.34 84.74 -74.93
N ARG A 23 55.32 85.06 -75.75
CA ARG A 23 53.95 84.56 -75.54
C ARG A 23 53.81 83.06 -75.81
N ASP A 24 54.48 82.55 -76.84
CA ASP A 24 54.47 81.12 -77.17
C ASP A 24 55.22 80.31 -76.11
N SER A 25 56.34 80.80 -75.57
CA SER A 25 57.03 80.16 -74.45
C SER A 25 56.22 80.17 -73.16
N ILE A 26 55.51 81.27 -72.85
CA ILE A 26 54.63 81.35 -71.69
C ILE A 26 53.40 80.42 -71.87
N ALA A 27 52.89 80.26 -73.09
CA ALA A 27 51.80 79.34 -73.38
C ALA A 27 52.22 77.86 -73.25
N GLU A 28 53.44 77.53 -73.67
CA GLU A 28 54.02 76.19 -73.55
C GLU A 28 54.33 75.84 -72.08
N GLU A 29 54.88 76.79 -71.32
CA GLU A 29 55.12 76.66 -69.88
C GLU A 29 53.80 76.56 -69.10
N SER A 30 52.79 77.37 -69.45
CA SER A 30 51.44 77.26 -68.87
C SER A 30 50.77 75.93 -69.20
N GLY A 31 50.95 75.42 -70.43
CA GLY A 31 50.46 74.11 -70.84
C GLY A 31 51.11 72.95 -70.07
N ALA A 32 52.42 73.04 -69.84
CA ALA A 32 53.15 72.07 -69.01
C ALA A 32 52.67 72.11 -67.54
N LEU A 33 52.46 73.30 -66.98
CA LEU A 33 51.99 73.51 -65.60
C LEU A 33 50.54 73.04 -65.39
N ILE A 34 49.69 73.16 -66.42
CA ILE A 34 48.32 72.61 -66.41
C ILE A 34 48.36 71.08 -66.45
N LYS A 35 49.27 70.49 -67.24
CA LYS A 35 49.43 69.03 -67.34
C LYS A 35 49.98 68.43 -66.04
N GLU A 36 50.92 69.11 -65.39
CA GLU A 36 51.46 68.73 -64.07
C GLU A 36 50.38 68.84 -62.98
N LYS A 37 49.62 69.94 -62.94
CA LYS A 37 48.46 70.07 -62.05
C LYS A 37 47.41 68.99 -62.29
N GLY A 38 47.15 68.64 -63.55
CA GLY A 38 46.28 67.52 -63.94
C GLY A 38 46.77 66.18 -63.39
N SER A 39 48.06 65.88 -63.53
CA SER A 39 48.69 64.68 -62.96
C SER A 39 48.54 64.63 -61.45
N VAL A 40 48.88 65.72 -60.75
CA VAL A 40 48.77 65.81 -59.29
C VAL A 40 47.32 65.67 -58.82
N THR A 41 46.35 66.20 -59.56
CA THR A 41 44.92 66.03 -59.22
C THR A 41 44.45 64.59 -59.40
N ASN A 42 44.96 63.87 -60.41
CA ASN A 42 44.67 62.46 -60.62
C ASN A 42 45.34 61.57 -59.56
N ASP A 43 46.58 61.87 -59.17
CA ASP A 43 47.27 61.17 -58.08
C ASP A 43 46.56 61.39 -56.74
N ARG A 44 46.08 62.61 -56.47
CA ARG A 44 45.26 62.89 -55.29
C ARG A 44 43.94 62.12 -55.34
N ARG A 45 43.26 62.09 -56.50
CA ARG A 45 42.00 61.36 -56.68
C ARG A 45 42.19 59.86 -56.44
N SER A 46 43.22 59.26 -57.04
CA SER A 46 43.54 57.84 -56.84
C SER A 46 43.93 57.53 -55.39
N ALA A 47 44.62 58.45 -54.70
CA ALA A 47 44.92 58.32 -53.28
C ALA A 47 43.65 58.42 -52.40
N THR A 48 42.69 59.29 -52.73
CA THR A 48 41.39 59.34 -52.04
C THR A 48 40.54 58.11 -52.31
N GLU A 49 40.53 57.58 -53.53
CA GLU A 49 39.82 56.34 -53.86
C GLU A 49 40.43 55.13 -53.14
N LYS A 50 41.77 55.05 -53.06
CA LYS A 50 42.46 54.05 -52.24
C LYS A 50 42.09 54.16 -50.76
N ARG A 51 42.13 55.37 -50.19
CA ARG A 51 41.72 55.58 -48.79
C ARG A 51 40.26 55.22 -48.54
N ALA A 52 39.35 55.55 -49.48
CA ALA A 52 37.94 55.18 -49.40
C ALA A 52 37.75 53.65 -49.46
N SER A 53 38.52 52.96 -50.31
CA SER A 53 38.53 51.50 -50.37
C SER A 53 39.05 50.87 -49.08
N GLU A 54 40.13 51.39 -48.49
CA GLU A 54 40.67 50.94 -47.20
C GLU A 54 39.69 51.22 -46.04
N THR A 55 38.96 52.34 -46.05
CA THR A 55 37.92 52.58 -45.04
C THR A 55 36.75 51.64 -45.18
N ASN A 56 36.34 51.28 -46.41
CA ASN A 56 35.27 50.32 -46.63
C ASN A 56 35.69 48.90 -46.21
N ILE A 57 36.93 48.50 -46.52
CA ILE A 57 37.48 47.21 -46.08
C ILE A 57 37.52 47.14 -44.55
N ARG A 58 37.99 48.20 -43.87
CA ARG A 58 37.96 48.26 -42.41
C ARG A 58 36.54 48.21 -41.85
N HIS A 59 35.59 48.91 -42.47
CA HIS A 59 34.18 48.84 -42.05
C HIS A 59 33.58 47.44 -42.24
N SER A 60 33.89 46.74 -43.35
CA SER A 60 33.46 45.36 -43.55
C SER A 60 34.10 44.41 -42.55
N GLU A 61 35.39 44.55 -42.27
CA GLU A 61 36.10 43.74 -41.26
C GLU A 61 35.57 43.98 -39.85
N ILE A 62 35.24 45.23 -39.49
CA ILE A 62 34.63 45.55 -38.19
C ILE A 62 33.21 44.97 -38.11
N LYS A 63 32.43 45.05 -39.19
CA LYS A 63 31.09 44.48 -39.27
C LYS A 63 31.13 42.96 -39.14
N GLU A 64 32.05 42.29 -39.84
CA GLU A 64 32.26 40.85 -39.79
C GLU A 64 32.75 40.40 -38.41
N ARG A 65 33.69 41.13 -37.78
CA ARG A 65 34.08 40.88 -36.39
C ARG A 65 32.92 41.04 -35.41
N SER A 66 32.07 42.06 -35.61
CA SER A 66 30.91 42.29 -34.75
C SER A 66 29.84 41.19 -34.91
N SER A 67 29.61 40.69 -36.12
CA SER A 67 28.69 39.58 -36.35
C SER A 67 29.23 38.28 -35.76
N LEU A 68 30.53 38.00 -35.91
CA LEU A 68 31.18 36.83 -35.30
C LEU A 68 31.16 36.88 -33.77
N LEU A 69 31.31 38.07 -33.17
CA LEU A 69 31.16 38.25 -31.72
C LEU A 69 29.70 38.03 -31.27
N ASN A 70 28.73 38.48 -32.06
CA ASN A 70 27.30 38.29 -31.78
C ASN A 70 26.90 36.81 -31.88
N GLU A 71 27.42 36.08 -32.86
CA GLU A 71 27.23 34.62 -33.00
C GLU A 71 27.87 33.85 -31.83
N ARG A 72 29.07 34.24 -31.40
CA ARG A 72 29.73 33.63 -30.22
C ARG A 72 28.98 33.89 -28.90
N GLY A 73 28.40 35.08 -28.76
CA GLY A 73 27.51 35.41 -27.64
C GLY A 73 26.23 34.56 -27.65
N SER A 74 25.60 34.41 -28.83
CA SER A 74 24.38 33.61 -29.00
C SER A 74 24.59 32.14 -28.62
N VAL A 75 25.68 31.52 -29.08
CA VAL A 75 25.99 30.11 -28.76
C VAL A 75 26.14 29.89 -27.26
N THR A 76 26.73 30.86 -26.54
CA THR A 76 26.91 30.78 -25.09
C THR A 76 25.56 30.91 -24.34
N VAL A 77 24.69 31.82 -24.80
CA VAL A 77 23.35 32.02 -24.22
C VAL A 77 22.43 30.83 -24.50
N GLU A 78 22.47 30.30 -25.73
CA GLU A 78 21.71 29.11 -26.11
C GLU A 78 22.15 27.88 -25.31
N ALA A 79 23.46 27.67 -25.12
CA ALA A 79 23.98 26.59 -24.28
C ALA A 79 23.60 26.77 -22.80
N ALA A 80 23.61 27.99 -22.29
CA ALA A 80 23.24 28.30 -20.90
C ALA A 80 21.76 28.03 -20.59
N ILE A 81 20.88 28.09 -21.60
CA ILE A 81 19.45 27.76 -21.47
C ILE A 81 19.19 26.28 -21.80
N ALA A 82 19.85 25.74 -22.83
CA ALA A 82 19.66 24.37 -23.28
C ALA A 82 20.17 23.34 -22.25
N LEU A 83 21.29 23.60 -21.58
CA LEU A 83 21.87 22.67 -20.61
C LEU A 83 20.96 22.42 -19.39
N PRO A 84 20.40 23.44 -18.69
CA PRO A 84 19.43 23.20 -17.62
C PRO A 84 18.16 22.47 -18.08
N ILE A 85 17.65 22.77 -19.27
CA ILE A 85 16.47 22.08 -19.84
C ILE A 85 16.79 20.61 -20.10
N PHE A 86 17.97 20.33 -20.66
CA PHE A 86 18.42 18.97 -20.93
C PHE A 86 18.67 18.16 -19.64
N ILE A 87 19.29 18.77 -18.63
CA ILE A 87 19.44 18.17 -17.30
C ILE A 87 18.06 17.89 -16.68
N CYS A 88 17.12 18.84 -16.79
CA CYS A 88 15.76 18.65 -16.31
C CYS A 88 15.07 17.46 -17.01
N LEU A 89 15.29 17.27 -18.31
CA LEU A 89 14.78 16.12 -19.07
C LEU A 89 15.37 14.80 -18.57
N ILE A 90 16.69 14.71 -18.41
CA ILE A 90 17.34 13.49 -17.90
C ILE A 90 16.84 13.16 -16.48
N VAL A 91 16.81 14.15 -15.59
CA VAL A 91 16.32 13.98 -14.21
C VAL A 91 14.86 13.53 -14.21
N SER A 92 14.03 14.04 -15.13
CA SER A 92 12.64 13.60 -15.27
C SER A 92 12.52 12.13 -15.66
N VAL A 93 13.36 11.64 -16.58
CA VAL A 93 13.38 10.23 -16.97
C VAL A 93 13.87 9.35 -15.82
N VAL A 94 14.94 9.74 -15.13
CA VAL A 94 15.44 9.02 -13.94
C VAL A 94 14.38 8.98 -12.84
N PHE A 95 13.66 10.08 -12.63
CA PHE A 95 12.56 10.15 -11.69
C PHE A 95 11.43 9.17 -12.06
N LEU A 96 11.05 9.09 -13.34
CA LEU A 96 10.04 8.13 -13.79
C LEU A 96 10.47 6.69 -13.51
N VAL A 97 11.72 6.34 -13.81
CA VAL A 97 12.27 5.00 -13.50
C VAL A 97 12.22 4.73 -11.99
N LYS A 98 12.58 5.72 -11.16
CA LYS A 98 12.47 5.61 -9.70
C LYS A 98 11.03 5.37 -9.25
N VAL A 99 10.05 6.10 -9.80
CA VAL A 99 8.63 5.91 -9.45
C VAL A 99 8.16 4.49 -9.81
N VAL A 100 8.54 3.98 -10.98
CA VAL A 100 8.20 2.61 -11.39
C VAL A 100 8.86 1.58 -10.48
N TYR A 101 10.14 1.76 -10.15
CA TYR A 101 10.86 0.88 -9.22
C TYR A 101 10.22 0.85 -7.83
N VAL A 102 9.89 2.02 -7.27
CA VAL A 102 9.20 2.12 -5.97
C VAL A 102 7.81 1.48 -6.05
N HIS A 103 7.09 1.71 -7.13
CA HIS A 103 5.78 1.11 -7.36
C HIS A 103 5.88 -0.42 -7.35
N GLU A 104 6.79 -1.01 -8.12
CA GLU A 104 6.98 -2.46 -8.17
C GLU A 104 7.39 -3.05 -6.80
N MET A 105 8.34 -2.42 -6.12
CA MET A 105 8.83 -2.87 -4.82
C MET A 105 7.73 -2.88 -3.75
N ILE A 106 6.97 -1.79 -3.62
CA ILE A 106 5.88 -1.72 -2.63
C ILE A 106 4.75 -2.66 -3.03
N GLN A 107 4.40 -2.74 -4.31
CA GLN A 107 3.36 -3.64 -4.82
C GLN A 107 3.68 -5.10 -4.50
N HIS A 108 4.92 -5.54 -4.74
CA HIS A 108 5.36 -6.89 -4.39
C HIS A 108 5.23 -7.16 -2.88
N ALA A 109 5.64 -6.22 -2.03
CA ALA A 109 5.56 -6.38 -0.58
C ALA A 109 4.10 -6.49 -0.08
N ILE A 110 3.18 -5.69 -0.62
CA ILE A 110 1.77 -5.76 -0.23
C ILE A 110 1.07 -7.01 -0.78
N ASP A 111 1.42 -7.49 -1.99
CA ASP A 111 0.83 -8.70 -2.58
C ASP A 111 1.24 -9.96 -1.80
N GLU A 112 2.53 -10.09 -1.50
CA GLU A 112 3.04 -11.20 -0.69
C GLU A 112 2.48 -11.18 0.74
N THR A 113 2.38 -10.00 1.34
CA THR A 113 1.76 -9.84 2.65
C THR A 113 0.28 -10.22 2.61
N ALA A 114 -0.47 -9.81 1.59
CA ALA A 114 -1.88 -10.16 1.45
C ALA A 114 -2.09 -11.68 1.39
N ASN A 115 -1.23 -12.40 0.66
CA ASN A 115 -1.27 -13.86 0.61
C ASN A 115 -0.92 -14.52 1.96
N GLN A 116 0.11 -14.04 2.68
CA GLN A 116 0.43 -14.57 4.01
C GLN A 116 -0.69 -14.35 5.02
N ILE A 117 -1.31 -13.18 5.03
CA ILE A 117 -2.47 -12.92 5.88
C ILE A 117 -3.68 -13.78 5.44
N ALA A 118 -3.79 -14.10 4.15
CA ALA A 118 -4.82 -15.00 3.65
C ALA A 118 -4.66 -16.44 4.14
N ASP A 119 -3.42 -16.93 4.22
CA ASP A 119 -3.11 -18.26 4.78
C ASP A 119 -3.47 -18.35 6.27
N LEU A 120 -3.22 -17.28 7.04
CA LEU A 120 -3.65 -17.18 8.43
C LEU A 120 -5.18 -17.22 8.58
N GLY A 121 -5.93 -16.91 7.52
CA GLY A 121 -7.39 -16.99 7.48
C GLY A 121 -7.96 -18.35 7.92
N TYR A 122 -7.24 -19.45 7.66
CA TYR A 122 -7.66 -20.79 8.08
C TYR A 122 -7.52 -21.01 9.58
N ILE A 123 -6.43 -20.52 10.17
CA ILE A 123 -6.22 -20.57 11.62
C ILE A 123 -7.31 -19.75 12.32
N PHE A 124 -7.65 -18.57 11.80
CA PHE A 124 -8.78 -17.79 12.30
C PHE A 124 -10.10 -18.56 12.20
N TYR A 125 -10.40 -19.16 11.05
CA TYR A 125 -11.61 -19.95 10.84
C TYR A 125 -11.72 -21.14 11.81
N VAL A 126 -10.69 -22.00 11.88
CA VAL A 126 -10.67 -23.20 12.73
C VAL A 126 -10.70 -22.85 14.22
N SER A 127 -10.21 -21.66 14.59
CA SER A 127 -10.27 -21.16 15.96
C SER A 127 -11.69 -20.75 16.42
N GLY A 128 -12.71 -20.84 15.55
CA GLY A 128 -14.08 -20.44 15.88
C GLY A 128 -14.29 -18.92 15.89
N ALA A 129 -13.34 -18.16 15.32
CA ALA A 129 -13.40 -16.70 15.16
C ALA A 129 -14.54 -16.22 14.25
N GLY A 130 -15.27 -17.12 13.60
CA GLY A 130 -16.48 -16.81 12.85
C GLY A 130 -17.75 -16.78 13.71
N GLU A 131 -17.67 -17.21 14.98
CA GLU A 131 -18.83 -17.61 15.79
C GLU A 131 -19.03 -16.79 17.08
N ILE A 132 -18.15 -15.83 17.37
CA ILE A 132 -18.16 -15.10 18.65
C ILE A 132 -18.97 -13.80 18.51
N HIS A 133 -19.98 -13.61 19.38
CA HIS A 133 -20.94 -12.49 19.32
C HIS A 133 -20.97 -11.71 20.64
N ASP A 134 -20.98 -10.38 20.53
CA ASP A 134 -21.50 -9.26 21.36
C ASP A 134 -21.42 -9.24 22.91
N SER A 135 -21.10 -10.32 23.59
CA SER A 135 -21.05 -10.35 25.06
C SER A 135 -19.69 -10.06 25.67
N ILE A 136 -18.66 -10.11 24.85
CA ILE A 136 -17.31 -9.74 25.24
C ILE A 136 -17.18 -8.24 24.92
N ARG A 137 -17.84 -7.36 25.68
CA ARG A 137 -17.75 -5.90 25.50
C ARG A 137 -16.89 -5.24 26.56
N ASP A 138 -17.07 -5.63 27.82
CA ASP A 138 -16.47 -4.89 28.94
C ASP A 138 -15.06 -5.41 29.34
N GLY A 139 -14.64 -6.58 28.87
CA GLY A 139 -13.26 -7.08 28.99
C GLY A 139 -12.43 -6.97 27.70
N LEU A 140 -13.03 -6.45 26.62
CA LEU A 140 -12.47 -6.45 25.26
C LEU A 140 -11.58 -5.23 24.99
N ASP A 141 -11.98 -4.05 25.45
CA ASP A 141 -11.18 -2.82 25.29
C ASP A 141 -9.84 -2.94 26.02
N SER A 142 -9.83 -3.49 27.24
CA SER A 142 -8.61 -3.67 28.04
C SER A 142 -7.64 -4.70 27.46
N LYS A 143 -8.14 -5.75 26.79
CA LYS A 143 -7.29 -6.80 26.19
C LYS A 143 -6.82 -6.46 24.78
N ALA A 144 -7.65 -5.75 24.00
CA ALA A 144 -7.23 -5.16 22.73
C ALA A 144 -6.19 -4.05 22.94
N GLU A 145 -6.31 -3.23 23.99
CA GLU A 145 -5.26 -2.30 24.41
C GLU A 145 -3.99 -3.04 24.86
N LEU A 146 -4.11 -4.18 25.55
CA LEU A 146 -2.97 -5.03 25.93
C LEU A 146 -2.23 -5.58 24.71
N PHE A 147 -2.93 -6.19 23.76
CA PHE A 147 -2.30 -6.69 22.53
C PHE A 147 -1.71 -5.56 21.69
N LYS A 148 -2.38 -4.41 21.61
CA LYS A 148 -1.86 -3.23 20.93
C LYS A 148 -0.57 -2.75 21.57
N ARG A 149 -0.53 -2.65 22.92
CA ARG A 149 0.71 -2.35 23.66
C ARG A 149 1.77 -3.40 23.39
N HIS A 150 1.47 -4.69 23.57
CA HIS A 150 2.45 -5.76 23.34
C HIS A 150 2.97 -5.77 21.90
N SER A 151 2.14 -5.46 20.91
CA SER A 151 2.57 -5.38 19.52
C SER A 151 3.41 -4.12 19.24
N ASP A 152 3.06 -2.97 19.81
CA ASP A 152 3.86 -1.75 19.73
C ASP A 152 5.19 -1.97 20.47
N ASP A 153 5.18 -2.59 21.65
CA ASP A 153 6.34 -2.95 22.47
C ASP A 153 7.27 -3.96 21.76
N ILE A 154 6.72 -4.98 21.07
CA ILE A 154 7.50 -5.92 20.25
C ILE A 154 8.12 -5.21 19.04
N ILE A 155 7.37 -4.32 18.38
CA ILE A 155 7.87 -3.58 17.21
C ILE A 155 8.97 -2.60 17.64
N ASP A 156 8.77 -1.88 18.74
CA ASP A 156 9.73 -0.95 19.32
C ASP A 156 10.97 -1.69 19.83
N ALA A 157 10.82 -2.88 20.43
CA ALA A 157 11.95 -3.72 20.82
C ALA A 157 12.72 -4.28 19.60
N LEU A 158 12.03 -4.63 18.52
CA LEU A 158 12.66 -5.04 17.26
C LEU A 158 13.41 -3.87 16.58
N ASP A 159 12.92 -2.64 16.74
CA ASP A 159 13.59 -1.43 16.23
C ASP A 159 14.76 -1.01 17.13
N ASP A 160 14.66 -1.21 18.45
CA ASP A 160 15.76 -1.00 19.38
C ASP A 160 16.87 -2.07 19.25
N LEU A 161 16.56 -3.27 18.73
CA LEU A 161 17.55 -4.30 18.37
C LEU A 161 18.50 -3.88 17.24
N ASP A 162 18.08 -2.96 16.36
CA ASP A 162 18.94 -2.39 15.32
C ASP A 162 19.92 -1.34 15.91
N ASN A 163 19.68 -0.88 17.15
CA ASN A 163 20.57 0.00 17.92
C ASN A 163 21.39 -0.82 18.94
N ILE A 164 22.65 -1.10 18.60
CA ILE A 164 23.60 -1.95 19.37
C ILE A 164 23.73 -1.60 20.87
N GLU A 165 23.41 -0.37 21.28
CA GLU A 165 23.51 0.08 22.68
C GLU A 165 22.34 -0.37 23.58
N LYS A 166 21.18 -0.73 23.00
CA LYS A 166 19.95 -1.14 23.71
C LYS A 166 19.56 -2.60 23.52
N ALA A 167 20.40 -3.38 22.82
CA ALA A 167 20.08 -4.74 22.42
C ALA A 167 19.76 -5.68 23.59
N ASP A 168 20.38 -5.50 24.77
CA ASP A 168 20.10 -6.33 25.94
C ASP A 168 18.69 -6.07 26.53
N GLU A 169 18.25 -4.80 26.63
CA GLU A 169 16.87 -4.47 27.09
C GLU A 169 15.80 -4.95 26.11
N ALA A 170 16.09 -4.86 24.81
CA ALA A 170 15.18 -5.32 23.75
C ALA A 170 15.02 -6.84 23.76
N VAL A 171 16.10 -7.59 24.01
CA VAL A 171 16.07 -9.06 24.11
C VAL A 171 15.26 -9.52 25.32
N ASP A 172 15.40 -8.87 26.47
CA ASP A 172 14.62 -9.19 27.67
C ASP A 172 13.13 -8.93 27.44
N THR A 173 12.77 -7.79 26.84
CA THR A 173 11.37 -7.44 26.53
C THR A 173 10.74 -8.42 25.53
N ILE A 174 11.49 -8.84 24.49
CA ILE A 174 11.03 -9.84 23.52
C ILE A 174 10.87 -11.22 24.17
N THR A 175 11.76 -11.57 25.10
CA THR A 175 11.73 -12.88 25.77
C THR A 175 10.57 -12.96 26.75
N ASP A 176 10.32 -11.90 27.53
CA ASP A 176 9.19 -11.81 28.45
C ASP A 176 7.84 -11.89 27.71
N VAL A 177 7.70 -11.17 26.60
CA VAL A 177 6.50 -11.22 25.76
C VAL A 177 6.37 -12.57 25.04
N ALA A 178 7.48 -13.17 24.60
CA ALA A 178 7.48 -14.49 23.98
C ALA A 178 7.12 -15.60 24.98
N GLU A 179 7.60 -15.54 26.22
CA GLU A 179 7.24 -16.50 27.29
C GLU A 179 5.74 -16.40 27.63
N GLU A 180 5.17 -15.19 27.70
CA GLU A 180 3.74 -14.97 27.93
C GLU A 180 2.86 -15.50 26.77
N ILE A 181 3.33 -15.40 25.51
CA ILE A 181 2.68 -15.97 24.32
C ILE A 181 2.85 -17.50 24.23
N LEU A 182 4.02 -18.03 24.63
CA LEU A 182 4.37 -19.46 24.54
C LEU A 182 3.63 -20.33 25.55
N GLU A 183 3.19 -19.76 26.67
CA GLU A 183 2.43 -20.50 27.68
C GLU A 183 1.10 -21.03 27.13
N ASN A 184 0.47 -20.34 26.15
CA ASN A 184 -0.78 -20.85 25.55
C ASN A 184 -1.12 -20.23 24.17
N PRO A 185 -0.28 -20.45 23.13
CA PRO A 185 -0.40 -19.79 21.83
C PRO A 185 -1.73 -20.05 21.12
N LEU A 186 -2.37 -21.20 21.38
CA LEU A 186 -3.70 -21.54 20.87
C LEU A 186 -4.85 -20.87 21.63
N GLU A 187 -4.70 -20.56 22.93
CA GLU A 187 -5.71 -19.80 23.68
C GLU A 187 -5.59 -18.30 23.39
N GLU A 188 -4.37 -17.78 23.23
CA GLU A 188 -4.18 -16.40 22.76
C GLU A 188 -4.66 -16.24 21.32
N LEU A 189 -4.34 -17.15 20.39
CA LEU A 189 -4.89 -17.13 19.03
C LEU A 189 -6.40 -17.34 18.98
N LYS A 190 -6.99 -18.12 19.90
CA LYS A 190 -8.45 -18.21 20.06
C LYS A 190 -9.04 -16.95 20.68
N SER A 191 -8.31 -16.26 21.56
CA SER A 191 -8.69 -14.96 22.09
C SER A 191 -8.60 -13.87 21.01
N ILE A 192 -7.57 -13.93 20.16
CA ILE A 192 -7.35 -13.08 18.99
C ILE A 192 -8.38 -13.38 17.90
N GLY A 193 -8.69 -14.65 17.68
CA GLY A 193 -9.82 -15.09 16.87
C GLY A 193 -11.16 -14.62 17.45
N SER A 194 -11.34 -14.65 18.76
CA SER A 194 -12.53 -14.11 19.44
C SER A 194 -12.72 -12.61 19.28
N TYR A 195 -11.63 -11.85 19.10
CA TYR A 195 -11.68 -10.41 18.82
C TYR A 195 -12.17 -10.07 17.40
N ILE A 196 -12.11 -11.01 16.45
CA ILE A 196 -12.39 -10.76 15.02
C ILE A 196 -13.86 -11.06 14.64
N ALA A 197 -14.59 -11.79 15.49
CA ALA A 197 -15.92 -12.33 15.19
C ALA A 197 -17.11 -11.37 15.43
N GLY A 198 -16.92 -10.35 16.28
CA GLY A 198 -17.97 -9.41 16.64
C GLY A 198 -18.40 -8.58 15.43
N GLY A 199 -19.67 -8.67 15.03
CA GLY A 199 -20.23 -7.98 13.86
C GLY A 199 -20.35 -6.44 14.01
N ALA A 200 -19.59 -5.83 14.91
CA ALA A 200 -19.38 -4.40 15.03
C ALA A 200 -17.85 -4.17 15.15
N PHE A 201 -17.34 -3.12 14.52
CA PHE A 201 -15.93 -2.67 14.52
C PHE A 201 -15.01 -3.27 13.44
N ASN A 202 -15.23 -2.91 12.17
CA ASN A 202 -14.21 -3.06 11.11
C ASN A 202 -12.86 -2.42 11.53
N ASP A 203 -12.90 -1.35 12.32
CA ASP A 203 -11.70 -0.62 12.75
C ASP A 203 -10.82 -1.42 13.73
N ILE A 204 -11.39 -2.27 14.59
CA ILE A 204 -10.61 -3.10 15.53
C ILE A 204 -9.97 -4.30 14.79
N LYS A 205 -10.70 -4.93 13.85
CA LYS A 205 -10.15 -6.01 13.00
C LYS A 205 -8.93 -5.52 12.21
N THR A 206 -9.07 -4.35 11.61
CA THR A 206 -7.97 -3.69 10.90
C THR A 206 -6.84 -3.34 11.87
N GLN A 207 -7.12 -2.79 13.05
CA GLN A 207 -6.08 -2.44 14.03
C GLN A 207 -5.29 -3.64 14.60
N LEU A 208 -5.87 -4.83 14.70
CA LEU A 208 -5.17 -6.04 15.16
C LEU A 208 -4.28 -6.67 14.08
N ILE A 209 -4.70 -6.59 12.82
CA ILE A 209 -3.98 -7.20 11.69
C ILE A 209 -2.93 -6.24 11.13
N LEU A 210 -3.14 -4.93 11.27
CA LEU A 210 -2.24 -3.89 10.76
C LEU A 210 -0.79 -4.02 11.25
N PRO A 211 -0.49 -4.33 12.52
CA PRO A 211 0.89 -4.55 12.97
C PRO A 211 1.57 -5.71 12.25
N LEU A 212 0.88 -6.85 12.09
CA LEU A 212 1.37 -8.00 11.33
C LEU A 212 1.59 -7.66 9.85
N VAL A 213 0.71 -6.85 9.27
CA VAL A 213 0.85 -6.35 7.90
C VAL A 213 2.07 -5.46 7.77
N LYS A 214 2.27 -4.51 8.70
CA LYS A 214 3.45 -3.65 8.72
C LYS A 214 4.73 -4.49 8.87
N GLN A 215 4.76 -5.46 9.78
CA GLN A 215 5.91 -6.33 9.99
C GLN A 215 6.25 -7.17 8.73
N ASN A 216 5.25 -7.77 8.09
CA ASN A 216 5.46 -8.55 6.87
C ASN A 216 5.91 -7.66 5.70
N ILE A 217 5.32 -6.48 5.53
CA ILE A 217 5.78 -5.52 4.52
C ILE A 217 7.23 -5.11 4.80
N LYS A 218 7.60 -4.82 6.05
CA LYS A 218 8.97 -4.51 6.46
C LYS A 218 9.94 -5.64 6.07
N LYS A 219 9.55 -6.90 6.30
CA LYS A 219 10.29 -8.10 5.89
C LYS A 219 10.48 -8.19 4.37
N TYR A 220 9.42 -7.97 3.59
CA TYR A 220 9.48 -8.06 2.12
C TYR A 220 10.25 -6.90 1.48
N LEU A 221 10.23 -5.71 2.09
CA LEU A 221 11.04 -4.57 1.65
C LEU A 221 12.54 -4.76 1.97
N ASN A 222 12.89 -5.59 2.96
CA ASN A 222 14.25 -5.87 3.43
C ASN A 222 14.84 -7.22 2.93
N ALA A 223 14.33 -7.77 1.84
CA ALA A 223 14.76 -9.07 1.31
C ALA A 223 16.28 -9.17 1.01
N GLU A 224 16.99 -8.04 0.83
CA GLU A 224 18.42 -7.99 0.49
C GLU A 224 19.36 -7.78 1.69
N LYS A 225 18.89 -7.90 2.96
CA LYS A 225 19.71 -7.75 4.19
C LYS A 225 20.65 -6.52 4.18
N THR A 226 20.18 -5.40 3.65
CA THR A 226 20.98 -4.18 3.56
C THR A 226 20.33 -3.10 4.42
N ALA A 227 21.17 -2.47 5.26
CA ALA A 227 20.99 -1.25 6.04
C ALA A 227 19.58 -0.65 6.08
N ASP A 228 19.03 -0.53 7.30
CA ASP A 228 17.97 0.38 7.73
C ASP A 228 16.97 0.79 6.64
N ILE A 229 15.79 0.17 6.69
CA ILE A 229 14.71 0.31 5.71
C ILE A 229 14.31 1.79 5.53
N ASP A 230 14.40 2.60 6.58
CA ASP A 230 14.09 4.02 6.47
C ASP A 230 15.08 4.76 5.59
N ASN A 231 16.38 4.46 5.69
CA ASN A 231 17.38 5.03 4.80
C ASN A 231 17.13 4.65 3.33
N LYS A 232 16.69 3.41 3.08
CA LYS A 232 16.32 2.96 1.73
C LYS A 232 15.10 3.73 1.21
N LEU A 233 14.03 3.86 2.00
CA LEU A 233 12.79 4.52 1.59
C LEU A 233 12.98 6.05 1.44
N LEU A 234 13.74 6.68 2.34
CA LEU A 234 14.14 8.09 2.23
C LEU A 234 15.00 8.34 0.99
N GLY A 235 15.94 7.44 0.68
CA GLY A 235 16.75 7.49 -0.54
C GLY A 235 15.93 7.36 -1.84
N LEU A 236 14.76 6.72 -1.74
CA LEU A 236 13.76 6.61 -2.81
C LEU A 236 12.76 7.77 -2.84
N ASN A 237 12.99 8.82 -2.05
CA ASN A 237 12.17 10.03 -1.97
C ASN A 237 10.77 9.83 -1.37
N ILE A 238 10.55 8.75 -0.62
CA ILE A 238 9.34 8.54 0.17
C ILE A 238 9.43 9.42 1.42
N GLU A 239 8.40 10.23 1.65
CA GLU A 239 8.33 11.10 2.82
C GLU A 239 8.22 10.26 4.10
N ASN A 240 9.01 10.59 5.13
CA ASN A 240 9.02 9.90 6.44
C ASN A 240 9.32 8.39 6.41
N GLY A 241 10.05 7.90 5.40
CA GLY A 241 10.51 6.51 5.38
C GLY A 241 9.35 5.50 5.44
N PHE A 242 9.47 4.51 6.32
CA PHE A 242 8.45 3.49 6.54
C PHE A 242 7.20 4.05 7.24
N ASP A 243 7.37 5.00 8.18
CA ASP A 243 6.27 5.67 8.88
C ASP A 243 5.40 6.53 7.94
N GLY A 244 5.92 6.91 6.78
CA GLY A 244 5.17 7.56 5.71
C GLY A 244 4.17 6.68 4.98
N LEU A 245 4.20 5.36 5.19
CA LEU A 245 3.29 4.42 4.57
C LEU A 245 1.98 4.34 5.36
N ASP A 246 0.93 4.93 4.81
CA ASP A 246 -0.41 4.96 5.40
C ASP A 246 -1.23 3.75 4.96
N PHE A 247 -1.56 2.88 5.91
CA PHE A 247 -2.38 1.68 5.72
C PHE A 247 -3.81 1.82 6.22
N SER A 248 -4.24 3.02 6.64
CA SER A 248 -5.54 3.26 7.28
C SER A 248 -6.76 2.86 6.45
N LYS A 249 -6.59 2.73 5.13
CA LYS A 249 -7.65 2.31 4.20
C LYS A 249 -7.76 0.80 4.00
N SER A 250 -6.88 0.01 4.61
CA SER A 250 -6.89 -1.44 4.51
C SER A 250 -8.11 -2.03 5.22
N ASN A 251 -8.68 -3.09 4.65
CA ASN A 251 -9.85 -3.79 5.19
C ASN A 251 -9.57 -5.30 5.21
N PHE A 252 -9.94 -5.95 6.29
CA PHE A 252 -9.76 -7.40 6.45
C PHE A 252 -11.10 -8.03 6.81
N PHE A 253 -11.50 -9.09 6.09
CA PHE A 253 -12.72 -9.87 6.38
C PHE A 253 -14.02 -9.04 6.36
N LYS A 254 -14.07 -7.98 5.53
CA LYS A 254 -15.21 -7.03 5.50
C LYS A 254 -16.45 -7.60 4.81
N ASN A 255 -16.25 -8.48 3.84
CA ASN A 255 -17.30 -9.04 3.00
C ASN A 255 -17.58 -10.49 3.40
N GLN A 256 -18.77 -11.01 3.05
CA GLN A 256 -19.12 -12.43 3.21
C GLN A 256 -18.11 -13.39 2.55
N ASN A 257 -17.35 -12.89 1.58
CA ASN A 257 -16.30 -13.62 0.87
C ASN A 257 -14.96 -13.66 1.61
N ASN A 258 -14.86 -13.05 2.79
CA ASN A 258 -13.64 -13.02 3.62
C ASN A 258 -12.40 -12.50 2.85
N ASP A 259 -12.60 -11.46 2.04
CA ASP A 259 -11.50 -10.85 1.27
C ASP A 259 -10.59 -10.02 2.20
N ILE A 260 -9.30 -10.04 1.88
CA ILE A 260 -8.24 -9.24 2.49
C ILE A 260 -7.84 -8.16 1.49
N GLU A 261 -7.97 -6.90 1.90
CA GLU A 261 -7.64 -5.72 1.10
C GLU A 261 -6.58 -4.89 1.84
N ILE A 262 -5.34 -4.93 1.34
CA ILE A 262 -4.26 -4.09 1.86
C ILE A 262 -4.15 -2.86 0.94
N VAL A 263 -4.35 -1.68 1.49
CA VAL A 263 -4.23 -0.40 0.76
C VAL A 263 -3.13 0.42 1.40
N VAL A 264 -2.09 0.71 0.63
CA VAL A 264 -0.99 1.58 1.05
C VAL A 264 -1.05 2.90 0.31
N LYS A 265 -0.92 3.99 1.05
CA LYS A 265 -0.85 5.35 0.54
C LYS A 265 0.44 6.00 1.01
N TYR A 266 1.20 6.58 0.08
CA TYR A 266 2.45 7.24 0.40
C TYR A 266 2.68 8.44 -0.51
N ARG A 267 3.53 9.37 -0.05
CA ARG A 267 3.91 10.56 -0.82
C ARG A 267 5.36 10.46 -1.26
N MET A 268 5.59 10.76 -2.54
CA MET A 268 6.91 10.85 -3.13
C MET A 268 7.23 12.30 -3.48
N SER A 269 8.36 12.78 -2.98
CA SER A 269 8.88 14.10 -3.32
C SER A 269 9.64 14.07 -4.65
N LEU A 270 9.38 15.06 -5.51
CA LEU A 270 10.14 15.18 -6.75
C LEU A 270 11.50 15.79 -6.47
N ALA A 271 12.56 15.04 -6.74
CA ALA A 271 13.94 15.52 -6.70
C ALA A 271 14.30 16.38 -7.92
N LEU A 272 13.45 17.36 -8.26
CA LEU A 272 13.74 18.32 -9.32
C LEU A 272 14.59 19.48 -8.77
N PRO A 273 15.53 20.04 -9.57
CA PRO A 273 16.33 21.21 -9.17
C PRO A 273 15.50 22.45 -8.80
N VAL A 274 14.23 22.46 -9.18
CA VAL A 274 13.24 23.51 -8.92
C VAL A 274 11.93 22.83 -8.50
N LYS A 275 11.37 23.24 -7.35
CA LYS A 275 10.07 22.76 -6.81
C LYS A 275 8.88 23.26 -7.65
N LEU A 276 8.85 22.91 -8.92
CA LEU A 276 7.81 23.30 -9.88
C LEU A 276 6.58 22.42 -9.82
N LEU A 277 6.71 21.19 -9.31
CA LEU A 277 5.64 20.20 -9.27
C LEU A 277 5.30 19.82 -7.82
N PRO A 278 4.01 19.60 -7.53
CA PRO A 278 3.58 19.11 -6.22
C PRO A 278 4.04 17.66 -6.01
N ASP A 279 4.15 17.26 -4.73
CA ASP A 279 4.44 15.89 -4.36
C ASP A 279 3.39 14.93 -4.92
N ILE A 280 3.83 13.75 -5.36
CA ILE A 280 2.94 12.75 -5.93
C ILE A 280 2.47 11.83 -4.80
N THR A 281 1.15 11.75 -4.62
CA THR A 281 0.54 10.74 -3.75
C THR A 281 0.24 9.50 -4.57
N ILE A 282 0.81 8.37 -4.18
CA ILE A 282 0.56 7.07 -4.80
C ILE A 282 -0.30 6.24 -3.85
N VAL A 283 -1.29 5.55 -4.41
CA VAL A 283 -2.13 4.59 -3.70
C VAL A 283 -2.03 3.27 -4.45
N GLN A 284 -1.67 2.22 -3.72
CA GLN A 284 -1.60 0.86 -4.23
C GLN A 284 -2.50 -0.04 -3.41
N ARG A 285 -2.96 -1.13 -4.03
CA ARG A 285 -3.89 -2.06 -3.42
C ARG A 285 -3.52 -3.49 -3.82
N ALA A 286 -3.48 -4.36 -2.81
CA ALA A 286 -3.43 -5.80 -2.96
C ALA A 286 -4.73 -6.41 -2.42
N CYS A 287 -5.27 -7.38 -3.17
CA CYS A 287 -6.44 -8.12 -2.75
C CYS A 287 -6.14 -9.62 -2.78
N ALA A 288 -6.30 -10.27 -1.63
CA ALA A 288 -6.23 -11.73 -1.52
C ALA A 288 -7.53 -12.24 -0.92
N ARG A 289 -7.89 -13.50 -1.22
CA ARG A 289 -9.03 -14.14 -0.57
C ARG A 289 -8.50 -14.99 0.58
N ALA A 290 -8.97 -14.72 1.79
CA ALA A 290 -8.57 -15.52 2.94
C ALA A 290 -8.98 -16.98 2.76
N TRP A 291 -8.12 -17.90 3.19
CA TRP A 291 -8.39 -19.33 3.15
C TRP A 291 -9.38 -19.68 4.27
N THR A 292 -10.64 -19.35 4.04
CA THR A 292 -11.77 -19.70 4.90
C THR A 292 -12.59 -20.77 4.19
N MET A 293 -13.21 -21.70 4.94
CA MET A 293 -13.96 -22.77 4.28
C MET A 293 -15.10 -22.15 3.46
N GLY A 294 -15.15 -22.50 2.18
CA GLY A 294 -15.97 -21.82 1.18
C GLY A 294 -17.40 -21.66 1.68
N SER A 295 -17.92 -20.43 1.60
CA SER A 295 -19.36 -20.27 1.65
C SER A 295 -19.91 -21.07 0.48
N GLY A 296 -20.42 -22.27 0.75
CA GLY A 296 -21.47 -22.81 -0.08
C GLY A 296 -22.54 -21.74 -0.06
N THR A 297 -22.57 -20.91 -1.11
CA THR A 297 -23.76 -20.19 -1.51
C THR A 297 -24.79 -21.27 -1.71
N SER A 298 -25.50 -21.56 -0.62
CA SER A 298 -26.77 -22.23 -0.67
C SER A 298 -27.66 -21.25 -1.42
N ASN A 299 -27.66 -21.40 -2.74
CA ASN A 299 -28.77 -20.96 -3.55
C ASN A 299 -30.00 -21.49 -2.82
N LYS A 300 -30.81 -20.54 -2.34
CA LYS A 300 -32.16 -20.81 -1.84
C LYS A 300 -33.03 -21.17 -3.04
N GLU A 301 -32.76 -22.31 -3.65
CA GLU A 301 -33.66 -22.94 -4.60
C GLU A 301 -33.69 -24.43 -4.27
N ASP A 302 -34.92 -24.88 -4.05
CA ASP A 302 -35.35 -26.27 -3.87
C ASP A 302 -35.25 -26.87 -2.46
N ALA A 303 -36.20 -26.43 -1.63
CA ALA A 303 -36.86 -27.34 -0.70
C ALA A 303 -37.55 -28.47 -1.50
N SER A 304 -36.81 -29.53 -1.77
CA SER A 304 -37.38 -30.83 -2.10
C SER A 304 -36.67 -31.90 -1.30
N ASP A 305 -37.46 -32.60 -0.47
CA ASP A 305 -37.17 -33.85 0.23
C ASP A 305 -35.95 -34.61 -0.30
N ASN A 306 -34.84 -34.47 0.41
CA ASN A 306 -33.92 -35.57 0.64
C ASN A 306 -33.36 -35.39 2.05
N GLU A 307 -33.38 -36.46 2.83
CA GLU A 307 -32.51 -36.65 3.99
C GLU A 307 -31.06 -36.59 3.51
N GLU A 308 -30.58 -35.39 3.17
CA GLU A 308 -29.17 -35.12 2.97
C GLU A 308 -28.45 -35.62 4.21
N ASP A 309 -27.37 -36.38 4.00
CA ASP A 309 -26.58 -36.98 5.06
C ASP A 309 -26.00 -35.88 5.97
N ILE A 310 -26.80 -35.47 6.95
CA ILE A 310 -26.49 -34.41 7.90
C ILE A 310 -25.24 -34.77 8.72
N TRP A 311 -24.90 -36.05 8.78
CA TRP A 311 -23.74 -36.60 9.48
C TRP A 311 -22.47 -36.58 8.63
N SER A 312 -22.58 -36.43 7.31
CA SER A 312 -21.45 -36.15 6.42
C SER A 312 -21.04 -34.67 6.41
N LEU A 313 -21.84 -33.79 7.02
CA LEU A 313 -21.45 -32.39 7.24
C LEU A 313 -20.37 -32.27 8.32
N ASP A 314 -19.59 -31.20 8.25
CA ASP A 314 -18.66 -30.84 9.32
C ASP A 314 -19.41 -30.59 10.65
N ASN A 315 -18.67 -30.69 11.76
CA ASN A 315 -19.24 -30.63 13.11
C ASN A 315 -20.04 -29.35 13.37
N PHE A 316 -19.62 -28.21 12.80
CA PHE A 316 -20.26 -26.91 13.03
C PHE A 316 -21.53 -26.76 12.20
N SER A 317 -21.46 -27.01 10.88
CA SER A 317 -22.62 -26.96 10.00
C SER A 317 -23.71 -27.93 10.44
N ARG A 318 -23.31 -29.13 10.86
CA ARG A 318 -24.21 -30.14 11.45
C ARG A 318 -24.87 -29.60 12.71
N GLY A 319 -24.09 -29.06 13.65
CA GLY A 319 -24.61 -28.49 14.89
C GLY A 319 -25.61 -27.37 14.65
N LYS A 320 -25.35 -26.48 13.68
CA LYS A 320 -26.25 -25.39 13.31
C LYS A 320 -27.58 -25.89 12.72
N LYS A 321 -27.54 -26.75 11.69
CA LYS A 321 -28.76 -27.34 11.10
C LYS A 321 -29.58 -28.08 12.15
N LEU A 322 -28.93 -28.88 13.00
CA LEU A 322 -29.62 -29.64 14.05
C LEU A 322 -30.25 -28.74 15.12
N ARG A 323 -29.59 -27.65 15.52
CA ARG A 323 -30.21 -26.68 16.44
C ARG A 323 -31.47 -26.05 15.87
N GLU A 324 -31.46 -25.69 14.59
CA GLU A 324 -32.65 -25.15 13.90
C GLU A 324 -33.78 -26.18 13.87
N ILE A 325 -33.48 -27.44 13.52
CA ILE A 325 -34.47 -28.54 13.48
C ILE A 325 -35.05 -28.83 14.87
N PHE A 326 -34.21 -28.84 15.90
CA PHE A 326 -34.59 -29.19 17.28
C PHE A 326 -35.07 -27.99 18.11
N GLY A 327 -35.45 -26.88 17.46
CA GLY A 327 -36.19 -25.80 18.11
C GLY A 327 -35.34 -24.88 19.00
N ALA A 328 -34.08 -24.65 18.63
CA ALA A 328 -33.28 -23.59 19.24
C ALA A 328 -33.95 -22.22 18.99
N ASN A 329 -34.14 -21.45 20.06
CA ASN A 329 -34.71 -20.10 20.00
C ASN A 329 -33.76 -19.02 20.52
N LEU A 330 -32.56 -19.41 20.96
CA LEU A 330 -31.51 -18.49 21.37
C LEU A 330 -30.46 -18.36 20.25
N PRO A 331 -29.73 -17.23 20.20
CA PRO A 331 -28.59 -17.07 19.32
C PRO A 331 -27.64 -18.26 19.40
N PHE A 332 -27.03 -18.65 18.27
CA PHE A 332 -26.16 -19.84 18.21
C PHE A 332 -25.05 -19.80 19.27
N ASN A 333 -24.55 -18.59 19.56
CA ASN A 333 -23.48 -18.31 20.49
C ASN A 333 -23.95 -18.02 21.94
N PHE A 334 -25.24 -18.15 22.24
CA PHE A 334 -25.74 -17.93 23.60
C PHE A 334 -25.07 -18.94 24.56
N PRO A 335 -24.62 -18.52 25.76
CA PRO A 335 -23.83 -19.38 26.63
C PRO A 335 -24.59 -20.65 27.00
N VAL A 336 -23.91 -21.79 26.88
CA VAL A 336 -24.32 -23.11 27.37
C VAL A 336 -25.58 -23.70 26.71
N ILE A 337 -26.67 -22.94 26.63
CA ILE A 337 -27.99 -23.37 26.20
C ILE A 337 -28.33 -22.89 24.77
N ALA A 338 -29.15 -23.69 24.10
CA ALA A 338 -29.62 -23.43 22.74
C ALA A 338 -31.05 -22.90 22.70
N SER A 339 -31.83 -23.21 23.73
CA SER A 339 -33.23 -22.81 23.83
C SER A 339 -33.57 -22.46 25.26
N PHE A 340 -34.42 -21.46 25.44
CA PHE A 340 -35.06 -21.16 26.71
C PHE A 340 -36.54 -20.88 26.48
N LYS A 341 -37.40 -21.73 27.06
CA LYS A 341 -38.84 -21.62 26.92
C LYS A 341 -39.54 -22.13 28.18
N ASP A 342 -40.51 -21.37 28.68
CA ASP A 342 -41.35 -21.73 29.84
C ASP A 342 -40.56 -22.10 31.11
N GLY A 343 -39.35 -21.54 31.28
CA GLY A 343 -38.44 -21.80 32.39
C GLY A 343 -37.56 -23.04 32.22
N VAL A 344 -37.57 -23.67 31.04
CA VAL A 344 -36.68 -24.79 30.70
C VAL A 344 -35.50 -24.29 29.89
N ALA A 345 -34.31 -24.49 30.42
CA ALA A 345 -33.04 -24.14 29.79
C ALA A 345 -32.46 -25.39 29.10
N THR A 346 -32.45 -25.40 27.77
CA THR A 346 -32.14 -26.60 26.98
C THR A 346 -30.83 -26.44 26.23
N MET A 347 -29.85 -27.29 26.54
CA MET A 347 -28.64 -27.49 25.75
C MET A 347 -28.94 -28.49 24.63
N ILE A 348 -28.59 -28.15 23.38
CA ILE A 348 -28.71 -29.05 22.23
C ILE A 348 -27.30 -29.35 21.71
N LYS A 349 -26.91 -30.63 21.69
CA LYS A 349 -25.61 -31.08 21.18
C LYS A 349 -25.80 -32.25 20.22
N SER A 350 -24.94 -32.35 19.21
CA SER A 350 -24.89 -33.49 18.29
C SER A 350 -23.60 -34.27 18.45
N MET A 351 -23.66 -35.60 18.46
CA MET A 351 -22.48 -36.47 18.55
C MET A 351 -22.58 -37.59 17.51
N ASP A 352 -21.56 -37.68 16.65
CA ASP A 352 -21.48 -38.74 15.64
C ASP A 352 -20.85 -40.00 16.24
N LEU A 353 -21.68 -40.91 16.73
CA LEU A 353 -21.24 -42.16 17.35
C LEU A 353 -20.65 -43.18 16.34
N THR A 354 -20.70 -42.90 15.04
CA THR A 354 -20.05 -43.77 14.04
C THR A 354 -18.56 -43.46 13.88
N ALA A 355 -18.12 -42.25 14.26
CA ALA A 355 -16.73 -41.84 14.12
C ALA A 355 -15.82 -42.65 15.05
N SER A 356 -14.61 -43.00 14.58
CA SER A 356 -13.65 -43.82 15.32
C SER A 356 -13.36 -43.31 16.73
N THR A 357 -13.32 -41.98 16.90
CA THR A 357 -13.12 -41.30 18.19
C THR A 357 -14.22 -41.64 19.23
N TYR A 358 -15.46 -41.85 18.80
CA TYR A 358 -16.62 -42.07 19.66
C TYR A 358 -17.02 -43.55 19.78
N GLN A 359 -16.24 -44.47 19.20
CA GLN A 359 -16.42 -45.91 19.41
C GLN A 359 -15.86 -46.38 20.76
N THR A 360 -15.13 -45.53 21.49
CA THR A 360 -14.64 -45.83 22.85
C THR A 360 -15.55 -45.18 23.90
N ALA A 361 -16.18 -46.00 24.76
CA ALA A 361 -17.13 -45.53 25.77
C ALA A 361 -16.54 -44.46 26.72
N GLY A 362 -15.26 -44.56 27.08
CA GLY A 362 -14.60 -43.56 27.93
C GLY A 362 -14.61 -42.14 27.35
N VAL A 363 -14.38 -42.00 26.04
CA VAL A 363 -14.36 -40.69 25.35
C VAL A 363 -15.76 -40.07 25.31
N VAL A 364 -16.78 -40.91 25.07
CA VAL A 364 -18.19 -40.50 25.10
C VAL A 364 -18.56 -40.02 26.51
N ARG A 365 -18.17 -40.77 27.55
CA ARG A 365 -18.41 -40.41 28.95
C ARG A 365 -17.80 -39.06 29.31
N GLU A 366 -16.49 -38.89 29.08
CA GLU A 366 -15.79 -37.65 29.43
C GLU A 366 -16.45 -36.43 28.77
N LYS A 367 -16.83 -36.55 27.50
CA LYS A 367 -17.45 -35.44 26.77
C LYS A 367 -18.85 -35.13 27.26
N LEU A 368 -19.66 -36.14 27.54
CA LEU A 368 -21.02 -35.94 28.05
C LEU A 368 -21.02 -35.42 29.49
N TYR A 369 -20.11 -35.89 30.34
CA TYR A 369 -19.95 -35.38 31.70
C TYR A 369 -19.57 -33.90 31.68
N SER A 370 -18.65 -33.51 30.81
CA SER A 370 -18.30 -32.10 30.60
C SER A 370 -19.52 -31.24 30.22
N TYR A 371 -20.38 -31.70 29.31
CA TYR A 371 -21.61 -30.97 28.95
C TYR A 371 -22.62 -30.91 30.08
N ILE A 372 -22.76 -32.01 30.83
CA ILE A 372 -23.68 -32.10 31.97
C ILE A 372 -23.21 -31.13 33.07
N ASP A 373 -21.92 -31.09 33.39
CA ASP A 373 -21.38 -30.21 34.41
C ASP A 373 -21.43 -28.74 33.98
N GLU A 374 -21.10 -28.43 32.73
CA GLU A 374 -21.26 -27.08 32.16
C GLU A 374 -22.72 -26.58 32.27
N LEU A 375 -23.69 -27.44 31.94
CA LEU A 375 -25.10 -27.12 32.09
C LEU A 375 -25.51 -27.01 33.56
N ALA A 376 -25.00 -27.86 34.44
CA ALA A 376 -25.33 -27.86 35.86
C ALA A 376 -24.87 -26.56 36.53
N ASP A 377 -23.70 -26.06 36.14
CA ASP A 377 -23.09 -24.87 36.72
C ASP A 377 -23.67 -23.57 36.14
N PHE A 378 -24.35 -23.62 34.99
CA PHE A 378 -24.98 -22.45 34.37
C PHE A 378 -26.05 -21.78 35.27
N GLN A 379 -25.79 -20.55 35.73
CA GLN A 379 -26.70 -19.79 36.59
C GLN A 379 -27.58 -18.78 35.82
N GLY A 380 -27.69 -18.92 34.50
CA GLY A 380 -28.30 -17.91 33.65
C GLY A 380 -27.30 -16.84 33.21
N GLN A 381 -27.83 -15.83 32.55
CA GLN A 381 -27.14 -14.69 31.96
C GLN A 381 -27.82 -13.40 32.44
N GLU A 382 -27.34 -12.85 33.56
CA GLU A 382 -27.91 -11.66 34.19
C GLU A 382 -27.67 -10.38 33.37
N ASN A 383 -26.50 -10.29 32.75
CA ASN A 383 -26.13 -9.17 31.88
C ASN A 383 -26.75 -9.36 30.50
N PRO A 384 -27.38 -8.33 29.90
CA PRO A 384 -27.99 -8.42 28.57
C PRO A 384 -27.03 -8.98 27.52
N TRP A 385 -27.45 -10.04 26.84
CA TRP A 385 -26.65 -10.74 25.83
C TRP A 385 -27.06 -10.37 24.41
N GLY A 386 -26.07 -10.03 23.57
CA GLY A 386 -26.28 -9.75 22.15
C GLY A 386 -27.02 -8.44 21.86
N ARG A 387 -27.21 -8.16 20.56
CA ARG A 387 -28.03 -7.02 20.08
C ARG A 387 -29.46 -7.04 20.61
N ASP A 388 -30.00 -8.25 20.75
CA ASP A 388 -31.37 -8.48 21.23
C ASP A 388 -31.49 -8.30 22.75
N ARG A 389 -30.36 -8.09 23.46
CA ARG A 389 -30.30 -7.81 24.90
C ARG A 389 -31.04 -8.85 25.74
N ILE A 390 -30.88 -10.12 25.40
CA ILE A 390 -31.54 -11.25 26.05
C ILE A 390 -31.01 -11.38 27.48
N VAL A 391 -31.91 -11.49 28.45
CA VAL A 391 -31.59 -11.70 29.87
C VAL A 391 -32.35 -12.92 30.34
N ILE A 392 -31.64 -13.88 30.94
CA ILE A 392 -32.22 -15.08 31.55
C ILE A 392 -31.64 -15.18 32.94
N LYS A 393 -32.40 -14.86 33.98
CA LYS A 393 -31.88 -14.91 35.35
C LYS A 393 -31.91 -16.33 35.88
N ASN A 394 -31.12 -16.59 36.91
CA ASN A 394 -31.15 -17.88 37.59
C ASN A 394 -32.57 -18.26 38.05
N ASP A 395 -33.29 -17.29 38.62
CA ASP A 395 -34.66 -17.46 39.10
C ASP A 395 -35.67 -17.79 38.00
N ASP A 396 -35.35 -17.49 36.73
CA ASP A 396 -36.20 -17.82 35.58
C ASP A 396 -36.04 -19.31 35.20
N ILE A 397 -34.92 -19.94 35.56
CA ILE A 397 -34.58 -21.32 35.21
C ILE A 397 -35.19 -22.28 36.24
N LYS A 398 -36.25 -22.97 35.83
CA LYS A 398 -36.96 -23.97 36.63
C LYS A 398 -36.43 -25.38 36.41
N GLN A 399 -35.97 -25.66 35.19
CA GLN A 399 -35.48 -26.98 34.80
C GLN A 399 -34.36 -26.83 33.76
N LYS A 400 -33.39 -27.73 33.81
CA LYS A 400 -32.32 -27.85 32.81
C LYS A 400 -32.48 -29.14 32.02
N GLN A 401 -32.26 -29.06 30.72
CA GLN A 401 -32.38 -30.20 29.81
C GLN A 401 -31.17 -30.28 28.87
N LEU A 402 -30.65 -31.49 28.65
CA LEU A 402 -29.67 -31.78 27.62
C LEU A 402 -30.30 -32.68 26.55
N VAL A 403 -30.45 -32.16 25.34
CA VAL A 403 -30.87 -32.93 24.15
C VAL A 403 -29.62 -33.33 23.39
N LEU A 404 -29.28 -34.62 23.45
CA LEU A 404 -28.19 -35.21 22.68
C LEU A 404 -28.74 -35.85 21.40
N ILE A 405 -28.32 -35.33 20.26
CA ILE A 405 -28.71 -35.85 18.95
C ILE A 405 -27.62 -36.78 18.44
N ILE A 406 -28.01 -37.98 18.02
CA ILE A 406 -27.10 -39.03 17.51
C ILE A 406 -27.64 -39.59 16.18
N PRO A 407 -26.79 -40.19 15.32
CA PRO A 407 -27.26 -40.84 14.12
C PRO A 407 -28.14 -42.05 14.45
N GLY A 408 -29.07 -42.38 13.56
CA GLY A 408 -29.93 -43.57 13.68
C GLY A 408 -29.19 -44.90 13.46
N ASN A 409 -27.90 -44.86 13.08
CA ASN A 409 -27.06 -46.03 12.89
C ASN A 409 -26.97 -46.89 14.17
N THR A 410 -26.75 -48.20 14.00
CA THR A 410 -26.53 -49.12 15.11
C THR A 410 -25.29 -48.73 15.89
N ILE A 411 -25.42 -48.60 17.21
CA ILE A 411 -24.33 -48.30 18.13
C ILE A 411 -23.82 -49.57 18.83
N GLN A 412 -22.58 -49.55 19.29
CA GLN A 412 -22.03 -50.67 20.07
C GLN A 412 -22.69 -50.74 21.44
N ALA A 413 -22.93 -51.94 21.95
CA ALA A 413 -23.61 -52.17 23.22
C ALA A 413 -22.91 -51.49 24.41
N GLU A 414 -21.56 -51.42 24.39
CA GLU A 414 -20.78 -50.74 25.43
C GLU A 414 -21.04 -49.22 25.44
N VAL A 415 -21.13 -48.59 24.25
CA VAL A 415 -21.45 -47.17 24.12
C VAL A 415 -22.90 -46.91 24.54
N GLU A 416 -23.84 -47.80 24.20
CA GLU A 416 -25.24 -47.70 24.62
C GLU A 416 -25.40 -47.79 26.14
N GLU A 417 -24.69 -48.71 26.80
CA GLU A 417 -24.67 -48.79 28.27
C GLU A 417 -24.09 -47.51 28.89
N GLU A 418 -23.06 -46.94 28.27
CA GLU A 418 -22.44 -45.70 28.76
C GLU A 418 -23.36 -44.47 28.59
N LEU A 419 -24.15 -44.41 27.52
CA LEU A 419 -25.19 -43.38 27.35
C LEU A 419 -26.23 -43.46 28.48
N HIS A 420 -26.64 -44.67 28.88
CA HIS A 420 -27.54 -44.84 30.03
C HIS A 420 -26.91 -44.39 31.36
N ARG A 421 -25.60 -44.62 31.55
CA ARG A 421 -24.87 -44.10 32.73
C ARG A 421 -24.82 -42.57 32.72
N CYS A 422 -24.61 -41.95 31.56
CA CYS A 422 -24.64 -40.49 31.41
C CYS A 422 -26.02 -39.90 31.73
N ILE A 423 -27.11 -40.56 31.34
CA ILE A 423 -28.48 -40.14 31.71
C ILE A 423 -28.65 -40.18 33.24
N ASN A 424 -28.18 -41.24 33.91
CA ASN A 424 -28.23 -41.33 35.37
C ASN A 424 -27.38 -40.24 36.05
N TYR A 425 -26.20 -39.94 35.49
CA TYR A 425 -25.36 -38.86 35.99
C TYR A 425 -26.04 -37.50 35.84
N ALA A 426 -26.61 -37.20 34.67
CA ALA A 426 -27.38 -35.97 34.44
C ALA A 426 -28.53 -35.81 35.44
N ASN A 427 -29.30 -36.88 35.67
CA ASN A 427 -30.39 -36.88 36.66
C ASN A 427 -29.87 -36.57 38.08
N SER A 428 -28.70 -37.11 38.46
CA SER A 428 -28.10 -36.82 39.77
C SER A 428 -27.63 -35.36 39.92
N ARG A 429 -27.39 -34.67 38.80
CA ARG A 429 -27.07 -33.22 38.71
C ARG A 429 -28.32 -32.35 38.47
N GLY A 430 -29.53 -32.93 38.51
CA GLY A 430 -30.79 -32.19 38.30
C GLY A 430 -31.10 -31.84 36.85
N ILE A 431 -30.44 -32.48 35.89
CA ILE A 431 -30.59 -32.25 34.44
C ILE A 431 -31.35 -33.41 33.82
N ILE A 432 -32.37 -33.09 33.02
CA ILE A 432 -33.06 -34.08 32.20
C ILE A 432 -32.26 -34.28 30.92
N MET A 433 -31.69 -35.46 30.72
CA MET A 433 -30.99 -35.79 29.47
C MET A 433 -31.89 -36.65 28.56
N THR A 434 -32.07 -36.22 27.32
CA THR A 434 -32.82 -36.96 26.29
C THR A 434 -31.91 -37.25 25.09
N ILE A 435 -32.04 -38.44 24.53
CA ILE A 435 -31.26 -38.87 23.36
C ILE A 435 -32.20 -39.00 22.18
N GLU A 436 -31.93 -38.24 21.13
CA GLU A 436 -32.73 -38.18 19.91
C GLU A 436 -31.95 -38.78 18.74
N LYS A 437 -32.52 -39.79 18.09
CA LYS A 437 -31.94 -40.37 16.87
C LYS A 437 -32.47 -39.62 15.65
N TYR A 438 -31.59 -39.01 14.86
CA TYR A 438 -32.00 -38.22 13.69
C TYR A 438 -31.08 -38.42 12.50
N GLY A 439 -31.65 -38.76 11.34
CA GLY A 439 -30.90 -39.05 10.12
C GLY A 439 -30.03 -40.30 10.22
N MET A 440 -29.47 -40.72 9.09
CA MET A 440 -28.52 -41.83 9.01
C MET A 440 -27.22 -41.30 8.41
N LYS A 441 -26.07 -41.69 8.98
CA LYS A 441 -24.79 -41.48 8.31
C LYS A 441 -24.62 -42.56 7.26
N LYS A 442 -24.26 -42.16 6.04
CA LYS A 442 -23.85 -43.12 5.01
C LYS A 442 -22.46 -43.63 5.37
N ILE A 443 -22.39 -44.91 5.68
CA ILE A 443 -21.14 -45.62 5.95
C ILE A 443 -20.85 -46.37 4.66
N ASP A 444 -19.86 -45.90 3.89
CA ASP A 444 -19.37 -46.57 2.69
C ASP A 444 -18.56 -47.83 3.03
#